data_AF-A0A6V8SGY5-F1
#
_entry.id   AF-A0A6V8SGY5-F1
#
_cell.length_a   1.000
_cell.length_b   1.000
_cell.length_c   1.000
_cell.angle_alpha   90.00
_cell.angle_beta   90.00
_cell.angle_gamma   90.00
#
_symmetry.space_group_name_H-M   'P 1'
#
loop_
_entity.id
_entity.type
_entity.pdbx_description
1 polymer ?
#
loop_
_entity_poly.entity_id
_entity_poly.type
_entity_poly.pdbx_seq_one_letter_code
_entity_poly.pdbx_strand_id
1 'polypeptide(L)'
;MMLFGVTLSKRYTFKQKKIFLSETHQYFQNLDYEISYQNNKSKLKSVTNMVIGELDKANVVVVCAYDTPSSVLLPNYLYYPFNIKKNLAQENINLVLQFVLMGLCFSAIYFLVSPFNTFSSIGKIIVSLLCGILGFIAYKLMQGSANKVNFNRSSASVALIGKLAEELKGNNDIAFVLLDQNINSYEGLKLLKKELKNSRKLILYLDCLAYGTYLVCAHNEKMKETADQLIYHLKPLNIINKTYKPERYEETMLKFSTNMLVLTNGEIINEQLAVKNTRSRKDYQLDIKRLESIEKGLGAFLVEVKKCAISHVQ
;
A
#
# COMPACT_ATOMS: atom_id res chain seq x y z
N MET A 1 2.93 -11.18 -13.40
CA MET A 1 3.20 -11.10 -11.95
C MET A 1 4.66 -10.82 -11.57
N MET A 2 5.66 -11.48 -12.18
CA MET A 2 7.08 -11.30 -11.78
C MET A 2 7.64 -9.88 -11.96
N LEU A 3 7.23 -9.14 -12.99
CA LEU A 3 7.70 -7.77 -13.25
C LEU A 3 7.47 -6.85 -12.02
N PHE A 4 6.23 -6.76 -11.55
CA PHE A 4 5.86 -5.89 -10.43
C PHE A 4 6.22 -6.49 -9.05
N GLY A 5 6.20 -7.82 -8.96
CA GLY A 5 6.51 -8.58 -7.74
C GLY A 5 7.99 -8.61 -7.37
N VAL A 6 8.86 -8.78 -8.37
CA VAL A 6 10.28 -9.10 -8.17
C VAL A 6 11.17 -8.02 -8.78
N THR A 7 11.05 -7.80 -10.09
CA THR A 7 11.94 -6.88 -10.85
C THR A 7 11.80 -5.44 -10.39
N LEU A 8 10.56 -4.95 -10.23
CA LEU A 8 10.25 -3.58 -9.83
C LEU A 8 9.74 -3.49 -8.39
N SER A 9 10.20 -4.39 -7.52
CA SER A 9 9.73 -4.53 -6.13
C SER A 9 10.01 -3.31 -5.24
N LYS A 10 11.11 -2.58 -5.46
CA LYS A 10 11.54 -1.47 -4.59
C LYS A 10 11.04 -0.12 -5.11
N ARG A 11 10.15 0.52 -4.35
CA ARG A 11 9.47 1.78 -4.70
C ARG A 11 9.46 2.74 -3.51
N TYR A 12 10.61 2.88 -2.85
CA TYR A 12 10.75 3.69 -1.62
C TYR A 12 11.30 5.08 -1.90
N THR A 13 12.46 5.17 -2.55
CA THR A 13 13.11 6.46 -2.85
C THR A 13 12.54 7.10 -4.12
N PHE A 14 12.76 8.40 -4.29
CA PHE A 14 12.35 9.11 -5.50
C PHE A 14 12.90 8.47 -6.79
N LYS A 15 14.19 8.11 -6.81
CA LYS A 15 14.83 7.45 -7.97
C LYS A 15 14.17 6.09 -8.28
N GLN A 16 13.89 5.30 -7.24
CA GLN A 16 13.22 4.01 -7.38
C GLN A 16 11.80 4.14 -7.92
N LYS A 17 11.02 5.08 -7.38
CA LYS A 17 9.66 5.36 -7.87
C LYS A 17 9.67 5.83 -9.33
N LYS A 18 10.65 6.67 -9.73
CA LYS A 18 10.80 7.11 -11.11
C LYS A 18 11.07 5.95 -12.07
N ILE A 19 11.97 5.03 -11.73
CA ILE A 19 12.24 3.83 -12.53
C ILE A 19 10.96 2.98 -12.64
N PHE A 20 10.30 2.72 -11.51
CA PHE A 20 9.04 1.99 -11.50
C PHE A 20 7.99 2.60 -12.43
N LEU A 21 7.75 3.92 -12.32
CA LEU A 21 6.77 4.61 -13.16
C LEU A 21 7.16 4.56 -14.64
N SER A 22 8.44 4.69 -14.98
CA SER A 22 8.91 4.60 -16.38
C SER A 22 8.65 3.22 -17.00
N GLU A 23 9.05 2.16 -16.30
CA GLU A 23 8.86 0.78 -16.77
C GLU A 23 7.38 0.39 -16.81
N THR A 24 6.63 0.82 -15.80
CA THR A 24 5.17 0.58 -15.73
C THR A 24 4.43 1.35 -16.82
N HIS A 25 4.88 2.56 -17.16
CA HIS A 25 4.32 3.33 -18.26
C HIS A 25 4.51 2.58 -19.58
N GLN A 26 5.72 2.13 -19.88
CA GLN A 26 5.99 1.36 -21.10
C GLN A 26 5.15 0.06 -21.14
N TYR A 27 5.00 -0.63 -20.01
CA TYR A 27 4.16 -1.83 -19.92
C TYR A 27 2.70 -1.54 -20.32
N PHE A 28 2.07 -0.53 -19.72
CA PHE A 28 0.66 -0.21 -20.02
C PHE A 28 0.48 0.44 -21.39
N GLN A 29 1.47 1.18 -21.88
CA GLN A 29 1.45 1.75 -23.22
C GLN A 29 1.46 0.65 -24.28
N ASN A 30 2.24 -0.42 -24.08
CA ASN A 30 2.23 -1.61 -24.96
C ASN A 30 0.88 -2.36 -24.92
N LEU A 31 0.07 -2.13 -23.89
CA LEU A 31 -1.29 -2.65 -23.78
C LEU A 31 -2.34 -1.66 -24.35
N ASP A 32 -1.92 -0.62 -25.07
CA ASP A 32 -2.76 0.43 -25.67
C ASP A 32 -3.59 1.25 -24.67
N TYR A 33 -3.12 1.39 -23.42
CA TYR A 33 -3.73 2.31 -22.46
C TYR A 33 -3.19 3.72 -22.58
N GLU A 34 -4.08 4.71 -22.49
CA GLU A 34 -3.68 6.09 -22.20
C GLU A 34 -3.22 6.21 -20.74
N ILE A 35 -2.10 6.90 -20.52
CA ILE A 35 -1.49 7.01 -19.19
C ILE A 35 -1.35 8.48 -18.83
N SER A 36 -1.95 8.87 -17.71
CA SER A 36 -1.85 10.21 -17.15
C SER A 36 -1.33 10.17 -15.72
N TYR A 37 -0.93 11.33 -15.19
CA TYR A 37 -0.32 11.43 -13.86
C TYR A 37 -0.99 12.51 -13.02
N GLN A 38 -1.44 12.14 -11.83
CA GLN A 38 -1.92 13.10 -10.84
C GLN A 38 -0.75 13.52 -9.97
N ASN A 39 -0.41 14.81 -9.98
CA ASN A 39 0.72 15.34 -9.26
C ASN A 39 0.27 16.36 -8.21
N ASN A 40 0.75 16.20 -6.99
CA ASN A 40 0.70 17.23 -5.97
C ASN A 40 2.11 17.47 -5.43
N LYS A 41 2.70 18.61 -5.80
CA LYS A 41 4.02 19.04 -5.32
C LYS A 41 3.83 19.97 -4.13
N SER A 42 4.14 19.49 -2.93
CA SER A 42 4.43 20.36 -1.78
C SER A 42 5.93 20.63 -1.68
N LYS A 43 6.32 21.71 -0.97
CA LYS A 43 7.74 22.07 -0.75
C LYS A 43 8.58 20.93 -0.14
N LEU A 44 7.95 19.99 0.57
CA LEU A 44 8.64 18.92 1.32
C LEU A 44 8.42 17.51 0.73
N LYS A 45 7.29 17.27 0.06
CA LYS A 45 6.91 15.95 -0.48
C LYS A 45 6.14 16.10 -1.78
N SER A 46 6.54 15.37 -2.82
CA SER A 46 5.74 15.16 -4.02
C SER A 46 4.97 13.85 -3.93
N VAL A 47 3.72 13.87 -4.36
CA VAL A 47 2.85 12.70 -4.53
C VAL A 47 2.52 12.60 -6.00
N THR A 48 2.79 11.45 -6.61
CA THR A 48 2.55 11.20 -8.04
C THR A 48 1.79 9.89 -8.23
N ASN A 49 0.46 9.97 -8.39
CA ASN A 49 -0.32 8.81 -8.80
C ASN A 49 -0.16 8.60 -10.31
N MET A 50 -0.18 7.34 -10.75
CA MET A 50 -0.30 6.98 -12.15
C MET A 50 -1.72 6.50 -12.42
N VAL A 51 -2.34 7.08 -13.43
CA VAL A 51 -3.67 6.75 -13.91
C VAL A 51 -3.52 6.03 -15.25
N ILE A 52 -4.19 4.89 -15.39
CA ILE A 52 -4.14 3.99 -16.55
C ILE A 52 -5.55 3.88 -17.08
N GLY A 53 -5.77 4.34 -18.30
CA GLY A 53 -7.09 4.54 -18.89
C GLY A 53 -7.67 5.93 -18.59
N GLU A 54 -8.87 6.18 -19.11
CA GLU A 54 -9.55 7.48 -19.00
C GLU A 54 -10.45 7.54 -17.76
N LEU A 55 -10.06 8.33 -16.76
CA LEU A 55 -10.86 8.48 -15.54
C LEU A 55 -12.24 9.07 -15.81
N ASP A 56 -12.42 9.93 -16.81
CA ASP A 56 -13.69 10.60 -17.10
C ASP A 56 -14.74 9.62 -17.62
N LYS A 57 -14.34 8.70 -18.52
CA LYS A 57 -15.21 7.67 -19.09
C LYS A 57 -15.45 6.49 -18.14
N ALA A 58 -14.51 6.21 -17.24
CA ALA A 58 -14.60 5.05 -16.37
C ALA A 58 -15.76 5.11 -15.37
N ASN A 59 -16.56 4.05 -15.28
CA ASN A 59 -17.56 3.85 -14.23
C ASN A 59 -16.96 3.19 -12.99
N VAL A 60 -15.92 2.38 -13.17
CA VAL A 60 -15.20 1.69 -12.10
C VAL A 60 -13.73 2.10 -12.12
N VAL A 61 -13.20 2.44 -10.94
CA VAL A 61 -11.80 2.79 -10.74
C VAL A 61 -11.16 1.78 -9.79
N VAL A 62 -10.29 0.93 -10.33
CA VAL A 62 -9.57 -0.07 -9.54
C VAL A 62 -8.26 0.54 -9.06
N VAL A 63 -8.00 0.52 -7.76
CA VAL A 63 -6.88 1.26 -7.18
C VAL A 63 -6.05 0.40 -6.24
N CYS A 64 -4.74 0.61 -6.23
CA CYS A 64 -3.86 0.05 -5.22
C CYS A 64 -2.68 0.98 -4.92
N ALA A 65 -2.06 0.82 -3.76
CA ALA A 65 -0.80 1.50 -3.46
C ALA A 65 0.35 0.89 -4.27
N TYR A 66 1.24 1.70 -4.83
CA TYR A 66 2.51 1.19 -5.38
C TYR A 66 3.71 1.54 -4.52
N ASP A 67 3.62 2.46 -3.56
CA ASP A 67 4.77 2.81 -2.73
C ASP A 67 5.23 1.61 -1.88
N THR A 68 6.51 1.59 -1.49
CA THR A 68 7.05 0.56 -0.59
C THR A 68 7.09 1.09 0.84
N PRO A 69 6.66 0.33 1.86
CA PRO A 69 6.76 0.77 3.23
C PRO A 69 8.22 0.87 3.70
N SER A 70 8.50 1.78 4.64
CA SER A 70 9.71 1.70 5.44
C SER A 70 9.65 0.50 6.38
N SER A 71 10.80 -0.12 6.64
CA SER A 71 10.95 -1.18 7.63
C SER A 71 10.63 -0.64 9.03
N VAL A 72 9.94 -1.45 9.82
CA VAL A 72 9.59 -1.14 11.20
C VAL A 72 10.57 -1.84 12.15
N LEU A 73 10.94 -1.17 13.25
CA LEU A 73 11.76 -1.73 14.33
C LEU A 73 10.91 -2.40 15.42
N LEU A 74 9.65 -1.97 15.55
CA LEU A 74 8.70 -2.55 16.50
C LEU A 74 8.53 -4.07 16.24
N PRO A 75 8.83 -4.94 17.22
CA PRO A 75 8.58 -6.37 17.08
C PRO A 75 7.07 -6.63 16.98
N ASN A 76 6.70 -7.66 16.22
CA ASN A 76 5.30 -8.08 16.02
C ASN A 76 4.39 -6.95 15.50
N TYR A 77 4.90 -6.08 14.63
CA TYR A 77 4.09 -5.10 13.94
C TYR A 77 2.92 -5.78 13.21
N LEU A 78 1.71 -5.24 13.41
CA LEU A 78 0.48 -5.70 12.79
C LEU A 78 -0.09 -4.53 12.00
N TYR A 79 -0.42 -4.75 10.73
CA TYR A 79 -1.15 -3.75 9.97
C TYR A 79 -2.65 -4.02 10.09
N TYR A 80 -3.44 -3.00 10.46
CA TYR A 80 -4.90 -3.09 10.55
C TYR A 80 -5.55 -2.29 9.43
N PRO A 81 -5.97 -2.90 8.30
CA PRO A 81 -6.51 -2.17 7.15
C PRO A 81 -7.70 -1.25 7.50
N PHE A 82 -8.50 -1.65 8.48
CA PHE A 82 -9.71 -0.96 8.92
C PHE A 82 -9.59 -0.28 10.29
N ASN A 83 -8.36 0.01 10.75
CA ASN A 83 -8.16 0.75 11.99
C ASN A 83 -6.96 1.71 11.87
N ILE A 84 -7.24 2.90 11.32
CA ILE A 84 -6.22 3.95 11.12
C ILE A 84 -5.60 4.37 12.45
N LYS A 85 -6.41 4.51 13.52
CA LYS A 85 -5.92 4.93 14.85
C LYS A 85 -4.90 3.95 15.42
N LYS A 86 -5.14 2.63 15.33
CA LYS A 86 -4.19 1.61 15.78
C LYS A 86 -2.89 1.64 14.98
N ASN A 87 -2.98 1.78 13.65
CA ASN A 87 -1.79 1.89 12.81
C ASN A 87 -0.95 3.12 13.17
N LEU A 88 -1.60 4.27 13.41
CA LEU A 88 -0.92 5.49 13.85
C LEU A 88 -0.28 5.33 15.23
N ALA A 89 -0.97 4.68 16.17
CA ALA A 89 -0.40 4.39 17.49
C ALA A 89 0.85 3.51 17.40
N GLN A 90 0.82 2.45 16.58
CA GLN A 90 1.99 1.59 16.35
C GLN A 90 3.12 2.32 15.63
N GLU A 91 2.81 3.22 14.68
CA GLU A 91 3.82 4.05 14.04
C GLU A 91 4.46 5.02 15.04
N ASN A 92 3.68 5.64 15.92
CA ASN A 92 4.19 6.52 16.96
C ASN A 92 5.12 5.77 17.92
N ILE A 93 4.74 4.55 18.35
CA ILE A 93 5.62 3.70 19.19
C ILE A 93 6.91 3.37 18.44
N ASN A 94 6.83 3.03 17.15
CA ASN A 94 8.01 2.76 16.33
C ASN A 94 8.92 4.01 16.22
N LEU A 95 8.36 5.20 16.05
CA LEU A 95 9.11 6.46 16.02
C LEU A 95 9.78 6.74 17.37
N VAL A 96 9.06 6.56 18.48
CA VAL A 96 9.64 6.71 19.83
C VAL A 96 10.79 5.73 20.03
N LEU A 97 10.64 4.47 19.61
CA LEU A 97 11.71 3.48 19.68
C LEU A 97 12.94 3.91 18.84
N GLN A 98 12.72 4.44 17.64
CA GLN A 98 13.80 5.00 16.82
C GLN A 98 14.51 6.17 17.51
N PHE A 99 13.76 7.10 18.12
CA PHE A 99 14.32 8.23 18.86
C PHE A 99 15.10 7.79 20.10
N VAL A 100 14.61 6.81 20.86
CA VAL A 100 15.31 6.26 22.02
C VAL A 100 16.63 5.60 21.60
N LEU A 101 16.60 4.74 20.57
CA LEU A 101 17.81 4.09 20.06
C LEU A 101 18.83 5.09 19.50
N MET A 102 18.35 6.14 18.83
CA MET A 102 19.21 7.22 18.36
C MET A 102 19.82 8.01 19.53
N GLY A 103 19.03 8.32 20.56
CA GLY A 103 19.50 8.95 21.80
C GLY A 103 20.58 8.11 22.49
N LEU A 104 20.40 6.79 22.58
CA LEU A 104 21.41 5.87 23.12
C LEU A 104 22.71 5.89 22.31
N CYS A 105 22.63 5.96 20.97
CA CYS A 105 23.82 6.10 20.13
C CYS A 105 24.58 7.40 20.43
N PHE A 106 23.87 8.53 20.54
CA PHE A 106 24.50 9.82 20.85
C PHE A 106 25.08 9.86 22.26
N SER A 107 24.38 9.30 23.26
CA SER A 107 24.90 9.17 24.62
C SER A 107 26.17 8.30 24.65
N ALA A 108 26.18 7.17 23.94
CA ALA A 108 27.36 6.31 23.83
C ALA A 108 28.54 7.04 23.19
N ILE A 109 28.30 7.81 22.11
CA ILE A 109 29.33 8.66 21.49
C ILE A 109 29.88 9.67 22.51
N TYR A 110 29.02 10.35 23.25
CA TYR A 110 29.44 11.31 24.27
C TYR A 110 30.34 10.67 25.34
N PHE A 111 29.95 9.51 25.88
CA PHE A 111 30.75 8.79 26.88
C PHE A 111 32.09 8.28 26.33
N LEU A 112 32.14 7.87 25.05
CA LEU A 112 33.37 7.45 24.39
C LEU A 112 34.33 8.62 24.12
N VAL A 113 33.79 9.81 23.80
CA VAL A 113 34.58 11.01 23.50
C VAL A 113 35.03 11.75 24.76
N SER A 114 34.29 11.68 25.87
CA SER A 114 34.62 12.40 27.11
C SER A 114 36.05 12.13 27.64
N PRO A 115 36.53 10.86 27.75
CA PRO A 115 37.90 10.56 28.15
C PRO A 115 38.89 10.47 26.98
N PHE A 116 38.57 11.03 25.80
CA PHE A 116 39.32 10.78 24.55
C PHE A 116 40.83 11.10 24.66
N ASN A 117 41.18 12.16 25.38
CA ASN A 117 42.57 12.58 25.55
C ASN A 117 43.38 11.65 26.45
N THR A 118 42.73 10.85 27.30
CA THR A 118 43.35 9.90 28.23
C THR A 118 43.73 8.58 27.55
N PHE A 119 43.16 8.27 26.39
CA PHE A 119 43.49 7.04 25.67
C PHE A 119 44.88 7.10 25.01
N SER A 120 45.51 5.93 24.87
CA SER A 120 46.71 5.75 24.06
C SER A 120 46.43 6.05 22.58
N SER A 121 47.47 6.23 21.76
CA SER A 121 47.31 6.54 20.33
C SER A 121 46.49 5.47 19.58
N ILE A 122 46.67 4.18 19.92
CA ILE A 122 45.85 3.10 19.35
C ILE A 122 44.39 3.16 19.85
N GLY A 123 44.19 3.50 21.13
CA GLY A 123 42.86 3.63 21.74
C GLY A 123 42.05 4.76 21.08
N LYS A 124 42.69 5.88 20.75
CA LYS A 124 42.07 6.99 20.00
C LYS A 124 41.56 6.56 18.62
N ILE A 125 42.31 5.73 17.90
CA ILE A 125 41.90 5.18 16.60
C ILE A 125 40.66 4.29 16.75
N ILE A 126 40.69 3.37 17.73
CA ILE A 126 39.57 2.45 18.00
C ILE A 126 38.30 3.22 18.38
N VAL A 127 38.41 4.19 19.30
CA VAL A 127 37.28 5.03 19.74
C VAL A 127 36.72 5.84 18.57
N SER A 128 37.58 6.44 17.74
CA SER A 128 37.14 7.17 16.55
C SER A 128 36.35 6.29 15.58
N LEU A 129 36.82 5.05 15.34
CA LEU A 129 36.11 4.08 14.51
C LEU A 129 34.74 3.72 15.10
N LEU A 130 34.66 3.45 16.40
CA LEU A 130 33.41 3.14 17.10
C LEU A 130 32.41 4.30 17.03
N CYS A 131 32.87 5.54 17.24
CA CYS A 131 32.03 6.73 17.08
C CYS A 131 31.51 6.87 15.64
N GLY A 132 32.35 6.59 14.63
CA GLY A 132 31.94 6.56 13.23
C GLY A 132 30.85 5.51 12.95
N ILE A 133 31.00 4.30 13.51
CA ILE A 133 29.99 3.23 13.40
C ILE A 133 28.68 3.65 14.07
N LEU A 134 28.73 4.16 15.30
CA LEU A 134 27.53 4.63 16.02
C LEU A 134 26.85 5.80 15.31
N GLY A 135 27.61 6.74 14.77
CA GLY A 135 27.09 7.85 13.96
C GLY A 135 26.41 7.35 12.69
N PHE A 136 26.99 6.35 12.02
CA PHE A 136 26.37 5.71 10.86
C PHE A 136 25.07 4.98 11.22
N ILE A 137 25.03 4.26 12.35
CA ILE A 137 23.81 3.61 12.85
C ILE A 137 22.72 4.65 13.15
N ALA A 138 23.06 5.73 13.87
CA ALA A 138 22.14 6.83 14.17
C ALA A 138 21.57 7.47 12.88
N TYR A 139 22.42 7.72 11.88
CA TYR A 139 22.00 8.21 10.58
C TYR A 139 21.05 7.24 9.86
N LYS A 140 21.32 5.92 9.91
CA LYS A 140 20.42 4.90 9.34
C LYS A 140 19.09 4.82 10.06
N LEU A 141 19.07 4.96 11.38
CA LEU A 141 17.83 5.03 12.17
C LEU A 141 16.99 6.27 11.77
N MET A 142 17.65 7.41 11.54
CA MET A 142 16.99 8.65 11.12
C MET A 142 16.37 8.58 9.72
N GLN A 143 17.07 7.98 8.74
CA GLN A 143 16.50 7.82 7.39
C GLN A 143 15.44 6.71 7.29
N GLY A 144 15.50 5.74 8.19
CA GLY A 144 14.79 4.47 8.00
C GLY A 144 15.39 3.65 6.84
N SER A 145 14.83 2.47 6.62
CA SER A 145 15.25 1.60 5.51
C SER A 145 14.04 1.11 4.73
N ALA A 146 14.20 0.92 3.41
CA ALA A 146 13.14 0.36 2.60
C ALA A 146 12.92 -1.11 2.97
N ASN A 147 11.67 -1.54 3.14
CA ASN A 147 11.39 -2.96 3.22
C ASN A 147 11.60 -3.60 1.84
N LYS A 148 12.59 -4.49 1.72
CA LYS A 148 12.99 -5.07 0.43
C LYS A 148 12.02 -6.11 -0.09
N VAL A 149 11.24 -6.72 0.80
CA VAL A 149 10.29 -7.79 0.49
C VAL A 149 8.91 -7.26 0.88
N ASN A 150 8.02 -7.12 -0.09
CA ASN A 150 6.75 -6.40 0.08
C ASN A 150 5.63 -7.04 -0.76
N PHE A 151 5.58 -8.38 -0.79
CA PHE A 151 4.64 -9.11 -1.62
C PHE A 151 3.21 -8.82 -1.23
N ASN A 152 2.88 -8.85 0.07
CA ASN A 152 1.53 -8.55 0.51
C ASN A 152 1.24 -7.06 0.39
N ARG A 153 2.12 -6.20 0.92
CA ARG A 153 1.92 -4.74 0.93
C ARG A 153 3.02 -4.01 0.16
N SER A 154 2.94 -3.83 -1.16
CA SER A 154 1.73 -3.92 -2.01
C SER A 154 1.93 -4.61 -3.37
N SER A 155 3.03 -5.34 -3.56
CA SER A 155 3.43 -5.82 -4.89
C SER A 155 2.42 -6.78 -5.54
N ALA A 156 1.71 -7.60 -4.76
CA ALA A 156 0.67 -8.47 -5.30
C ALA A 156 -0.51 -7.68 -5.87
N SER A 157 -0.96 -6.61 -5.20
CA SER A 157 -2.04 -5.76 -5.71
C SER A 157 -1.63 -5.05 -7.02
N VAL A 158 -0.39 -4.57 -7.11
CA VAL A 158 0.14 -3.96 -8.36
C VAL A 158 0.19 -5.00 -9.48
N ALA A 159 0.67 -6.20 -9.17
CA ALA A 159 0.73 -7.29 -10.13
C ALA A 159 -0.65 -7.72 -10.62
N LEU A 160 -1.65 -7.70 -9.74
CA LEU A 160 -3.04 -8.00 -10.05
C LEU A 160 -3.67 -6.93 -10.94
N ILE A 161 -3.42 -5.64 -10.69
CA ILE A 161 -3.83 -4.56 -11.61
C ILE A 161 -3.23 -4.77 -13.00
N GLY A 162 -1.93 -5.06 -13.07
CA GLY A 162 -1.26 -5.31 -14.36
C GLY A 162 -1.85 -6.47 -15.15
N LYS A 163 -2.40 -7.48 -14.44
CA LYS A 163 -3.08 -8.62 -15.04
C LYS A 163 -4.52 -8.33 -15.45
N LEU A 164 -5.28 -7.69 -14.58
CA LEU A 164 -6.65 -7.25 -14.90
C LEU A 164 -6.68 -6.30 -16.09
N ALA A 165 -5.70 -5.40 -16.23
CA ALA A 165 -5.60 -4.52 -17.39
C ALA A 165 -5.27 -5.29 -18.69
N GLU A 166 -4.50 -6.37 -18.61
CA GLU A 166 -4.23 -7.23 -19.77
C GLU A 166 -5.52 -7.95 -20.22
N GLU A 167 -6.29 -8.51 -19.26
CA GLU A 167 -7.54 -9.21 -19.53
C GLU A 167 -8.67 -8.28 -20.00
N LEU A 168 -8.73 -7.05 -19.46
CA LEU A 168 -9.80 -6.08 -19.70
C LEU A 168 -9.40 -5.01 -20.72
N LYS A 169 -8.38 -5.30 -21.54
CA LYS A 169 -7.89 -4.40 -22.59
C LYS A 169 -9.03 -3.94 -23.50
N GLY A 170 -9.07 -2.64 -23.79
CA GLY A 170 -10.10 -2.01 -24.63
C GLY A 170 -11.40 -1.65 -23.89
N ASN A 171 -11.51 -1.96 -22.59
CA ASN A 171 -12.67 -1.56 -21.79
C ASN A 171 -12.49 -0.15 -21.16
N ASN A 172 -13.06 0.86 -21.81
CA ASN A 172 -12.99 2.26 -21.36
C ASN A 172 -13.88 2.57 -20.14
N ASP A 173 -14.74 1.64 -19.70
CA ASP A 173 -15.54 1.78 -18.49
C ASP A 173 -14.71 1.56 -17.21
N ILE A 174 -13.46 1.11 -17.35
CA ILE A 174 -12.59 0.77 -16.23
C ILE A 174 -11.30 1.58 -16.35
N ALA A 175 -10.94 2.26 -15.27
CA ALA A 175 -9.63 2.86 -15.11
C ALA A 175 -8.90 2.21 -13.94
N PHE A 176 -7.57 2.15 -14.04
CA PHE A 176 -6.70 1.68 -12.97
C PHE A 176 -5.87 2.84 -12.42
N VAL A 177 -5.67 2.88 -11.10
CA VAL A 177 -4.82 3.92 -10.48
C VAL A 177 -3.82 3.30 -9.52
N LEU A 178 -2.54 3.57 -9.77
CA LEU A 178 -1.45 3.26 -8.87
C LEU A 178 -1.18 4.47 -7.98
N LEU A 179 -1.48 4.33 -6.69
CA LEU A 179 -1.43 5.40 -5.69
C LEU A 179 -0.04 5.53 -5.06
N ASP A 180 0.45 6.76 -4.96
CA ASP A 180 1.72 7.08 -4.27
C ASP A 180 1.48 7.55 -2.83
N GLN A 181 2.48 7.37 -1.98
CA GLN A 181 2.48 7.78 -0.55
C GLN A 181 1.20 7.32 0.18
N ASN A 182 0.66 6.18 -0.23
CA ASN A 182 -0.64 5.72 0.21
C ASN A 182 -0.53 4.79 1.42
N ILE A 183 0.54 3.98 1.49
CA ILE A 183 0.78 3.04 2.59
C ILE A 183 0.86 3.72 3.95
N ASN A 184 1.51 4.88 4.02
CA ASN A 184 1.75 5.57 5.31
C ASN A 184 0.76 6.69 5.60
N SER A 185 0.31 7.42 4.57
CA SER A 185 -0.40 8.70 4.75
C SER A 185 -1.70 8.83 3.96
N TYR A 186 -2.02 7.86 3.11
CA TYR A 186 -3.16 7.90 2.20
C TYR A 186 -3.17 9.13 1.26
N GLU A 187 -2.01 9.74 0.99
CA GLU A 187 -1.96 11.00 0.21
C GLU A 187 -2.36 10.78 -1.25
N GLY A 188 -1.96 9.66 -1.85
CA GLY A 188 -2.39 9.29 -3.19
C GLY A 188 -3.91 9.18 -3.28
N LEU A 189 -4.55 8.52 -2.29
CA LEU A 189 -6.00 8.39 -2.25
C LEU A 189 -6.71 9.74 -1.99
N LYS A 190 -6.12 10.61 -1.16
CA LYS A 190 -6.61 12.00 -0.97
C LYS A 190 -6.55 12.79 -2.28
N LEU A 191 -5.48 12.63 -3.05
CA LEU A 191 -5.32 13.29 -4.34
C LEU A 191 -6.38 12.80 -5.33
N LEU A 192 -6.54 11.49 -5.46
CA LEU A 192 -7.58 10.88 -6.30
C LEU A 192 -8.99 11.34 -5.90
N LYS A 193 -9.29 11.40 -4.61
CA LYS A 193 -10.58 11.90 -4.09
C LYS A 193 -10.90 13.32 -4.57
N LYS A 194 -9.90 14.20 -4.68
CA LYS A 194 -10.11 15.59 -5.12
C LYS A 194 -10.53 15.66 -6.58
N GLU A 195 -9.95 14.79 -7.42
CA GLU A 195 -10.27 14.72 -8.85
C GLU A 195 -11.62 14.05 -9.09
N LEU A 196 -11.90 12.96 -8.35
CA LEU A 196 -13.17 12.25 -8.40
C LEU A 196 -14.31 12.93 -7.63
N LYS A 197 -14.13 14.19 -7.20
CA LYS A 197 -15.12 14.92 -6.41
C LYS A 197 -16.46 14.99 -7.17
N ASN A 198 -17.54 14.58 -6.50
CA ASN A 198 -18.90 14.47 -7.05
C ASN A 198 -19.13 13.36 -8.08
N SER A 199 -18.13 12.52 -8.37
CA SER A 199 -18.34 11.34 -9.20
C SER A 199 -19.07 10.24 -8.42
N ARG A 200 -19.99 9.53 -9.08
CA ARG A 200 -20.66 8.34 -8.53
C ARG A 200 -19.89 7.04 -8.82
N LYS A 201 -18.65 7.16 -9.30
CA LYS A 201 -17.82 6.03 -9.76
C LYS A 201 -17.56 5.05 -8.61
N LEU A 202 -17.58 3.76 -8.93
CA LEU A 202 -17.21 2.71 -7.99
C LEU A 202 -15.69 2.69 -7.83
N ILE A 203 -15.19 2.76 -6.61
CA ILE A 203 -13.76 2.59 -6.30
C ILE A 203 -13.54 1.20 -5.70
N LEU A 204 -12.78 0.36 -6.40
CA LEU A 204 -12.34 -0.94 -5.89
C LEU A 204 -10.89 -0.83 -5.40
N TYR A 205 -10.69 -0.80 -4.09
CA TYR A 205 -9.38 -0.67 -3.47
C TYR A 205 -8.80 -2.04 -3.12
N LEU A 206 -7.62 -2.35 -3.67
CA LEU A 206 -6.92 -3.63 -3.53
C LEU A 206 -5.70 -3.48 -2.62
N ASP A 207 -5.66 -4.20 -1.50
CA ASP A 207 -4.55 -4.13 -0.54
C ASP A 207 -4.28 -5.49 0.11
N CYS A 208 -3.02 -5.78 0.43
CA CYS A 208 -2.63 -6.99 1.15
C CYS A 208 -3.29 -8.28 0.61
N LEU A 209 -3.18 -8.54 -0.70
CA LEU A 209 -3.83 -9.69 -1.35
C LEU A 209 -2.94 -10.94 -1.47
N ALA A 210 -1.64 -10.86 -1.17
CA ALA A 210 -0.71 -11.97 -1.39
C ALA A 210 -0.96 -13.17 -0.48
N TYR A 211 -1.28 -12.93 0.79
CA TYR A 211 -1.37 -14.00 1.79
C TYR A 211 -2.25 -13.61 2.99
N GLY A 212 -2.98 -14.60 3.52
CA GLY A 212 -3.80 -14.51 4.72
C GLY A 212 -4.92 -15.56 4.70
N THR A 213 -5.40 -15.96 5.88
CA THR A 213 -6.47 -16.96 6.00
C THR A 213 -7.79 -16.44 5.42
N TYR A 214 -8.19 -15.22 5.76
CA TYR A 214 -9.47 -14.63 5.37
C TYR A 214 -9.28 -13.56 4.31
N LEU A 215 -10.12 -13.61 3.28
CA LEU A 215 -10.33 -12.50 2.35
C LEU A 215 -11.48 -11.68 2.92
N VAL A 216 -11.34 -10.36 2.97
CA VAL A 216 -12.37 -9.48 3.51
C VAL A 216 -12.74 -8.48 2.44
N CYS A 217 -14.03 -8.42 2.12
CA CYS A 217 -14.62 -7.35 1.34
C CYS A 217 -15.29 -6.39 2.32
N ALA A 218 -14.69 -5.23 2.55
CA ALA A 218 -15.24 -4.21 3.43
C ALA A 218 -15.87 -3.08 2.65
N HIS A 219 -17.03 -2.64 3.11
CA HIS A 219 -17.82 -1.63 2.45
C HIS A 219 -18.75 -0.93 3.44
N ASN A 220 -19.44 0.13 2.99
CA ASN A 220 -20.52 0.75 3.74
C ASN A 220 -21.89 0.16 3.38
N GLU A 221 -22.92 0.49 4.14
CA GLU A 221 -24.27 -0.05 3.93
C GLU A 221 -24.82 0.19 2.51
N LYS A 222 -24.51 1.32 1.87
CA LYS A 222 -24.96 1.64 0.50
C LYS A 222 -24.38 0.71 -0.56
N MET A 223 -23.18 0.18 -0.31
CA MET A 223 -22.46 -0.66 -1.26
C MET A 223 -22.70 -2.17 -1.06
N LYS A 224 -23.67 -2.54 -0.22
CA LYS A 224 -23.92 -3.94 0.14
C LYS A 224 -24.26 -4.82 -1.07
N GLU A 225 -25.16 -4.38 -1.93
CA GLU A 225 -25.56 -5.14 -3.11
C GLU A 225 -24.38 -5.38 -4.08
N THR A 226 -23.60 -4.33 -4.35
CA THR A 226 -22.40 -4.43 -5.18
C THR A 226 -21.33 -5.32 -4.53
N ALA A 227 -21.20 -5.29 -3.20
CA ALA A 227 -20.30 -6.17 -2.47
C ALA A 227 -20.75 -7.64 -2.55
N ASP A 228 -22.05 -7.91 -2.43
CA ASP A 228 -22.60 -9.26 -2.55
C ASP A 228 -22.38 -9.82 -3.97
N GLN A 229 -22.53 -8.98 -5.01
CA GLN A 229 -22.17 -9.32 -6.40
C GLN A 229 -20.68 -9.66 -6.55
N LEU A 230 -19.79 -8.83 -6.00
CA LEU A 230 -18.36 -9.11 -6.01
C LEU A 230 -18.03 -10.43 -5.32
N ILE A 231 -18.62 -10.69 -4.16
CA ILE A 231 -18.40 -11.91 -3.37
C ILE A 231 -18.90 -13.15 -4.12
N TYR A 232 -20.00 -13.03 -4.86
CA TYR A 232 -20.51 -14.11 -5.69
C TYR A 232 -19.47 -14.58 -6.72
N HIS A 233 -18.81 -13.66 -7.42
CA HIS A 233 -17.76 -13.96 -8.41
C HIS A 233 -16.46 -14.49 -7.80
N LEU A 234 -16.22 -14.22 -6.52
CA LEU A 234 -15.03 -14.68 -5.81
C LEU A 234 -15.22 -16.04 -5.13
N LYS A 235 -16.39 -16.70 -5.25
CA LYS A 235 -16.57 -18.09 -4.77
C LYS A 235 -15.66 -19.04 -5.56
N PRO A 236 -14.97 -19.99 -4.91
CA PRO A 236 -15.22 -20.54 -3.57
C PRO A 236 -14.35 -19.95 -2.44
N LEU A 237 -13.74 -18.77 -2.61
CA LEU A 237 -12.85 -18.21 -1.59
C LEU A 237 -13.59 -17.97 -0.27
N ASN A 238 -12.91 -18.21 0.85
CA ASN A 238 -13.44 -17.89 2.18
C ASN A 238 -13.40 -16.37 2.39
N ILE A 239 -14.55 -15.72 2.18
CA ILE A 239 -14.71 -14.27 2.21
C ILE A 239 -15.60 -13.85 3.36
N ILE A 240 -15.11 -12.90 4.16
CA ILE A 240 -15.90 -12.19 5.15
C ILE A 240 -16.46 -10.95 4.48
N ASN A 241 -17.80 -10.89 4.37
CA ASN A 241 -18.48 -9.66 4.00
C ASN A 241 -18.56 -8.73 5.21
N LYS A 242 -17.90 -7.56 5.16
CA LYS A 242 -17.78 -6.65 6.32
C LYS A 242 -18.39 -5.28 6.03
N THR A 243 -19.62 -5.09 6.51
CA THR A 243 -20.27 -3.78 6.51
C THR A 243 -19.82 -2.92 7.68
N TYR A 244 -19.45 -1.67 7.41
CA TYR A 244 -19.20 -0.64 8.41
C TYR A 244 -20.36 0.35 8.48
N LYS A 245 -20.63 0.85 9.69
CA LYS A 245 -21.59 1.92 9.94
C LYS A 245 -20.93 3.31 9.83
N PRO A 246 -21.69 4.39 9.58
CA PRO A 246 -21.16 5.73 9.40
C PRO A 246 -20.21 6.24 10.48
N GLU A 247 -20.47 5.90 11.74
CA GLU A 247 -19.67 6.36 12.88
C GLU A 247 -18.23 5.83 12.82
N ARG A 248 -18.00 4.72 12.09
CA ARG A 248 -16.69 4.09 11.96
C ARG A 248 -15.97 4.43 10.66
N TYR A 249 -16.59 5.16 9.72
CA TYR A 249 -15.94 5.48 8.44
C TYR A 249 -14.64 6.25 8.63
N GLU A 250 -14.62 7.21 9.56
CA GLU A 250 -13.44 8.03 9.87
C GLU A 250 -12.23 7.22 10.38
N GLU A 251 -12.48 6.03 10.93
CA GLU A 251 -11.45 5.11 11.42
C GLU A 251 -10.90 4.18 10.33
N THR A 252 -11.49 4.20 9.14
CA THR A 252 -11.18 3.31 8.02
C THR A 252 -10.82 4.11 6.77
N MET A 253 -10.38 3.42 5.71
CA MET A 253 -10.19 4.03 4.40
C MET A 253 -11.52 4.37 3.68
N LEU A 254 -12.67 3.91 4.18
CA LEU A 254 -13.97 4.20 3.58
C LEU A 254 -14.35 5.68 3.67
N LYS A 255 -13.69 6.48 4.53
CA LYS A 255 -13.88 7.95 4.54
C LYS A 255 -13.47 8.66 3.24
N PHE A 256 -12.69 7.99 2.38
CA PHE A 256 -12.21 8.58 1.14
C PHE A 256 -13.28 8.56 0.03
N SER A 257 -14.23 7.63 0.05
CA SER A 257 -15.36 7.63 -0.90
C SER A 257 -16.55 6.83 -0.36
N THR A 258 -17.76 7.31 -0.64
CA THR A 258 -19.00 6.59 -0.31
C THR A 258 -19.27 5.41 -1.24
N ASN A 259 -18.62 5.35 -2.40
CA ASN A 259 -18.84 4.28 -3.38
C ASN A 259 -17.57 3.43 -3.47
N MET A 260 -17.14 2.88 -2.34
CA MET A 260 -15.87 2.16 -2.22
C MET A 260 -16.06 0.74 -1.69
N LEU A 261 -15.44 -0.22 -2.36
CA LEU A 261 -15.22 -1.58 -1.89
C LEU A 261 -13.72 -1.74 -1.60
N VAL A 262 -13.39 -2.33 -0.45
CA VAL A 262 -12.01 -2.60 -0.05
C VAL A 262 -11.82 -4.10 0.04
N LEU A 263 -10.90 -4.63 -0.74
CA LEU A 263 -10.57 -6.05 -0.75
C LEU A 263 -9.18 -6.26 -0.15
N THR A 264 -9.10 -7.07 0.91
CA THR A 264 -7.84 -7.33 1.62
C THR A 264 -7.79 -8.72 2.25
N ASN A 265 -6.62 -9.36 2.24
CA ASN A 265 -6.38 -10.59 3.01
C ASN A 265 -5.79 -10.28 4.39
N GLY A 266 -6.00 -11.19 5.33
CA GLY A 266 -5.38 -11.13 6.65
C GLY A 266 -5.84 -12.24 7.60
N GLU A 267 -5.52 -12.04 8.88
CA GLU A 267 -5.90 -12.89 10.00
C GLU A 267 -6.87 -12.14 10.92
N ILE A 268 -7.83 -12.83 11.52
CA ILE A 268 -8.65 -12.23 12.57
C ILE A 268 -7.90 -12.31 13.90
N ILE A 269 -7.49 -11.16 14.42
CA ILE A 269 -6.79 -11.02 15.70
C ILE A 269 -7.59 -10.04 16.55
N ASN A 270 -8.02 -10.48 17.74
CA ASN A 270 -8.86 -9.68 18.64
C ASN A 270 -10.08 -9.09 17.92
N GLU A 271 -10.81 -9.96 17.18
CA GLU A 271 -12.02 -9.62 16.40
C GLU A 271 -11.80 -8.60 15.27
N GLN A 272 -10.55 -8.29 14.93
CA GLN A 272 -10.20 -7.34 13.88
C GLN A 272 -9.32 -8.00 12.83
N LEU A 273 -9.51 -7.61 11.58
CA LEU A 273 -8.60 -8.03 10.52
C LEU A 273 -7.24 -7.35 10.73
N ALA A 274 -6.19 -8.18 10.78
CA ALA A 274 -4.81 -7.75 10.88
C ALA A 274 -3.93 -8.52 9.90
N VAL A 275 -2.94 -7.84 9.33
CA VAL A 275 -1.96 -8.40 8.41
C VAL A 275 -0.61 -8.46 9.11
N LYS A 276 -0.14 -9.68 9.33
CA LYS A 276 1.15 -9.96 9.97
C LYS A 276 2.30 -9.68 9.00
N ASN A 277 3.49 -9.49 9.55
CA ASN A 277 4.77 -9.42 8.82
C ASN A 277 4.92 -8.29 7.80
N THR A 278 3.90 -7.46 7.57
CA THR A 278 4.03 -6.26 6.74
C THR A 278 5.17 -5.39 7.27
N ARG A 279 5.89 -4.72 6.36
CA ARG A 279 7.03 -3.86 6.70
C ARG A 279 8.20 -4.60 7.37
N SER A 280 8.29 -5.91 7.18
CA SER A 280 9.40 -6.74 7.62
C SER A 280 9.92 -7.63 6.48
N ARG A 281 11.11 -8.22 6.66
CA ARG A 281 11.67 -9.20 5.70
C ARG A 281 10.84 -10.48 5.58
N LYS A 282 9.83 -10.68 6.45
CA LYS A 282 8.93 -11.83 6.44
C LYS A 282 7.71 -11.64 5.52
N ASP A 283 7.58 -10.50 4.85
CA ASP A 283 6.51 -10.22 3.87
C ASP A 283 6.78 -10.85 2.49
N TYR A 284 7.19 -12.13 2.49
CA TYR A 284 7.48 -12.94 1.28
C TYR A 284 6.42 -14.00 1.01
N GLN A 285 5.44 -14.18 1.92
CA GLN A 285 4.42 -15.20 1.76
C GLN A 285 3.50 -14.85 0.59
N LEU A 286 3.19 -15.86 -0.23
CA LEU A 286 2.41 -15.70 -1.45
C LEU A 286 1.57 -16.96 -1.69
N ASP A 287 0.26 -16.77 -1.80
CA ASP A 287 -0.69 -17.80 -2.24
C ASP A 287 -1.13 -17.51 -3.68
N ILE A 288 -0.39 -18.09 -4.64
CA ILE A 288 -0.61 -17.85 -6.06
C ILE A 288 -1.99 -18.35 -6.51
N LYS A 289 -2.42 -19.53 -6.04
CA LYS A 289 -3.73 -20.11 -6.42
C LYS A 289 -4.89 -19.21 -5.99
N ARG A 290 -4.79 -18.64 -4.78
CA ARG A 290 -5.77 -17.67 -4.29
C ARG A 290 -5.74 -16.40 -5.12
N LEU A 291 -4.56 -15.86 -5.43
CA LEU A 291 -4.43 -14.67 -6.26
C LEU A 291 -5.03 -14.85 -7.66
N GLU A 292 -4.78 -15.99 -8.32
CA GLU A 292 -5.39 -16.32 -9.63
C GLU A 292 -6.92 -16.44 -9.53
N SER A 293 -7.42 -16.95 -8.40
CA SER A 293 -8.87 -17.03 -8.15
C SER A 293 -9.48 -15.64 -7.92
N ILE A 294 -8.75 -14.75 -7.23
CA ILE A 294 -9.12 -13.34 -7.07
C ILE A 294 -9.11 -12.64 -8.43
N GLU A 295 -8.08 -12.81 -9.24
CA GLU A 295 -7.97 -12.26 -10.61
C GLU A 295 -9.20 -12.62 -11.45
N LYS A 296 -9.51 -13.91 -11.58
CA LYS A 296 -10.66 -14.38 -12.36
C LYS A 296 -11.98 -13.82 -11.85
N GLY A 297 -12.20 -13.84 -10.53
CA GLY A 297 -13.43 -13.32 -9.94
C GLY A 297 -13.56 -11.79 -10.09
N LEU A 298 -12.46 -11.05 -9.95
CA LEU A 298 -12.44 -9.61 -10.20
C LEU A 298 -12.70 -9.29 -11.67
N GLY A 299 -12.07 -10.01 -12.60
CA GLY A 299 -12.31 -9.85 -14.04
C GLY A 299 -13.78 -10.05 -14.39
N ALA A 300 -14.38 -11.15 -13.91
CA ALA A 300 -15.80 -11.43 -14.13
C ALA A 300 -16.74 -10.35 -13.55
N PHE A 301 -16.48 -9.93 -12.30
CA PHE A 301 -17.24 -8.87 -11.64
C PHE A 301 -17.16 -7.54 -12.40
N LEU A 302 -15.95 -7.15 -12.83
CA LEU A 302 -15.73 -5.88 -13.54
C LEU A 302 -16.43 -5.85 -14.91
N VAL A 303 -16.54 -6.99 -15.59
CA VAL A 303 -17.32 -7.10 -16.84
C VAL A 303 -18.83 -7.02 -16.57
N GLU A 304 -19.31 -7.56 -15.45
CA GLU A 304 -20.74 -7.58 -15.13
C GLU A 304 -21.27 -6.23 -14.62
N VAL A 305 -20.54 -5.55 -13.73
CA VAL A 305 -20.95 -4.26 -13.14
C VAL A 305 -21.22 -3.20 -14.22
N LYS A 306 -20.59 -3.34 -15.39
CA LYS A 306 -20.91 -2.58 -16.61
C LYS A 306 -22.41 -2.60 -16.95
N LYS A 307 -23.06 -3.75 -16.84
CA LYS A 307 -24.46 -3.95 -17.28
C LYS A 307 -25.46 -3.25 -16.35
N CYS A 308 -25.20 -3.22 -15.04
CA CYS A 308 -26.08 -2.57 -14.06
C CYS A 308 -25.97 -1.03 -14.06
N ALA A 309 -24.82 -0.46 -14.42
CA ALA A 309 -24.69 1.00 -14.51
C ALA A 309 -25.53 1.61 -15.64
N ILE A 310 -25.82 0.82 -16.69
CA ILE A 310 -26.62 1.24 -17.85
C ILE A 310 -28.14 1.17 -17.56
N SER A 311 -28.58 0.29 -16.64
CA SER A 311 -30.01 0.08 -16.34
C SER A 311 -30.61 1.09 -15.35
N HIS A 312 -29.82 1.99 -14.76
CA HIS A 312 -30.31 3.05 -13.86
C HIS A 312 -30.33 4.44 -14.51
N VAL A 313 -30.18 4.51 -15.84
CA VAL A 313 -30.23 5.74 -16.66
C VAL A 313 -31.40 5.73 -17.66
N GLN A 314 -32.27 4.70 -17.60
CA GLN A 314 -33.57 4.67 -18.27
C GLN A 314 -34.68 4.73 -17.24
#